data_AF-A0A527GD53-F1
#
_entry.id   AF-A0A527GD53-F1
#
_cell.length_a   1.000
_cell.length_b   1.000
_cell.length_c   1.000
_cell.angle_alpha   90.00
_cell.angle_beta   90.00
_cell.angle_gamma   90.00
#
_symmetry.space_group_name_H-M   'P 1'
#
loop_
_entity.id
_entity.type
_entity.pdbx_description
1 polymer ?
#
loop_
_entity_poly.entity_id
_entity_poly.type
_entity_poly.pdbx_seq_one_letter_code
_entity_poly.pdbx_strand_id
1 'polypeptide(L)' 'YTREIRVPRIVGAFAAGRIMNTRTARSQLMGGMIWGIGQALHEATEIDQRHARYVNRDLQDYLVPVNADIKQV' A
#
# COMPACT_ATOMS: atom_id res chain seq x y z
N TYR A 1 -24.15 5.56 7.19
CA TYR A 1 -23.08 5.27 6.21
C TYR A 1 -21.75 5.16 6.93
N THR A 2 -20.99 4.09 6.70
CA THR A 2 -19.77 3.73 7.46
C THR A 2 -18.53 4.57 7.13
N ARG A 3 -18.60 5.44 6.11
CA ARG A 3 -17.48 6.31 5.65
C ARG A 3 -16.21 5.56 5.24
N GLU A 4 -16.32 4.27 4.93
CA GLU A 4 -15.20 3.48 4.42
C GLU A 4 -14.75 3.98 3.03
N ILE A 5 -13.46 4.17 2.88
CA ILE A 5 -12.83 4.55 1.62
C ILE A 5 -12.42 3.26 0.90
N ARG A 6 -12.78 3.14 -0.39
CA ARG A 6 -12.38 2.03 -1.26
C ARG A 6 -11.75 2.59 -2.52
N VAL A 7 -10.75 1.88 -3.06
CA VAL A 7 -10.04 2.30 -4.27
C VAL A 7 -10.56 1.49 -5.48
N PRO A 8 -11.43 2.06 -6.32
CA PRO A 8 -12.04 1.31 -7.43
C PRO A 8 -11.10 1.12 -8.63
N ARG A 9 -10.14 2.04 -8.84
CA ARG A 9 -9.19 2.00 -9.97
C ARG A 9 -7.93 2.79 -9.66
N ILE A 10 -6.81 2.28 -10.14
CA ILE A 10 -5.49 2.91 -10.03
C ILE A 10 -4.90 2.99 -11.45
N VAL A 11 -4.36 4.15 -11.82
CA VAL A 11 -3.69 4.36 -13.10
C VAL A 11 -2.42 5.15 -12.85
N GLY A 12 -1.29 4.64 -13.33
CA GLY A 12 0.01 5.31 -13.22
C GLY A 12 0.70 5.42 -14.57
N ALA A 13 1.25 6.60 -14.86
CA ALA A 13 2.11 6.86 -16.01
C ALA A 13 3.51 7.21 -15.50
N PHE A 14 4.52 6.44 -15.92
CA PHE A 14 5.87 6.54 -15.37
C PHE A 14 6.91 6.71 -16.48
N ALA A 15 7.86 7.63 -16.29
CA ALA A 15 9.03 7.78 -17.14
C ALA A 15 10.25 7.15 -16.44
N ALA A 16 10.55 5.89 -16.75
CA ALA A 16 11.64 5.12 -16.13
C ALA A 16 12.81 4.86 -17.10
N GLY A 17 12.96 5.69 -18.13
CA GLY A 17 14.00 5.52 -19.16
C GLY A 17 13.82 4.23 -19.96
N ARG A 18 14.93 3.53 -20.25
CA ARG A 18 14.90 2.27 -21.00
C ARG A 18 14.47 1.12 -20.09
N ILE A 19 13.25 0.63 -20.31
CA ILE A 19 12.76 -0.58 -19.63
C ILE A 19 13.48 -1.81 -20.17
N MET A 20 14.23 -2.48 -19.30
CA MET A 20 14.96 -3.72 -19.65
C MET A 20 14.04 -4.93 -19.77
N ASN A 21 13.01 -5.00 -18.93
CA ASN A 21 11.99 -6.04 -18.96
C ASN A 21 10.63 -5.44 -18.55
N THR A 22 9.68 -5.47 -19.47
CA THR A 22 8.36 -4.85 -19.29
C THR A 22 7.51 -5.56 -18.24
N ARG A 23 7.68 -6.89 -18.08
CA ARG A 23 6.93 -7.68 -17.10
C ARG A 23 7.36 -7.34 -15.68
N THR A 24 8.67 -7.34 -15.41
CA THR A 24 9.17 -7.02 -14.07
C THR A 24 8.97 -5.55 -13.74
N ALA A 25 9.15 -4.64 -14.70
CA ALA A 25 8.86 -3.22 -14.51
C ALA A 25 7.38 -2.98 -14.15
N ARG A 26 6.44 -3.64 -14.84
CA ARG A 26 5.02 -3.56 -14.49
C ARG A 26 4.76 -4.06 -13.07
N SER A 27 5.34 -5.20 -12.68
CA SER A 27 5.16 -5.75 -11.32
C SER A 27 5.68 -4.81 -10.24
N GLN A 28 6.83 -4.15 -10.46
CA GLN A 28 7.40 -3.18 -9.51
C GLN A 28 6.54 -1.93 -9.38
N LEU A 29 6.12 -1.35 -10.51
CA LEU A 29 5.27 -0.16 -10.52
C LEU A 29 3.91 -0.44 -9.87
N MET A 30 3.32 -1.60 -10.16
CA MET A 30 2.09 -2.06 -9.52
C MET A 30 2.27 -2.24 -8.01
N GLY A 31 3.33 -2.92 -7.57
CA GLY A 31 3.63 -3.11 -6.14
C GLY A 31 3.82 -1.77 -5.41
N GLY A 32 4.55 -0.83 -6.01
CA GLY A 32 4.74 0.51 -5.45
C GLY A 32 3.45 1.30 -5.32
N MET A 33 2.56 1.22 -6.31
CA MET A 33 1.24 1.86 -6.23
C MET A 33 0.36 1.23 -5.13
N ILE A 34 0.40 -0.10 -4.96
CA ILE A 34 -0.33 -0.80 -3.90
C ILE A 34 0.19 -0.38 -2.51
N TRP A 35 1.50 -0.31 -2.32
CA TRP A 35 2.09 0.20 -1.08
C TRP A 35 1.71 1.67 -0.80
N GLY A 36 1.67 2.53 -1.82
CA GLY A 36 1.21 3.90 -1.65
C GLY A 36 -0.24 4.00 -1.12
N ILE A 37 -1.10 3.05 -1.49
CA ILE A 37 -2.47 2.96 -0.97
C ILE A 37 -2.48 2.45 0.47
N GLY A 38 -1.62 1.48 0.80
CA GLY A 38 -1.37 1.04 2.17
C GLY A 38 -1.02 2.22 3.05
N GLN A 39 -0.01 2.99 2.65
CA GLN A 39 0.41 4.21 3.34
C GLN A 39 -0.70 5.24 3.50
N ALA A 40 -1.55 5.42 2.48
CA ALA A 40 -2.60 6.43 2.51
C ALA A 40 -3.80 6.06 3.38
N LEU A 41 -4.13 4.77 3.51
CA LEU A 41 -5.40 4.31 4.09
C LEU A 41 -5.27 3.39 5.30
N HIS A 42 -4.14 2.70 5.46
CA HIS A 42 -4.03 1.56 6.39
C HIS A 42 -2.83 1.65 7.33
N GLU A 43 -1.67 2.03 6.82
CA GLU A 43 -0.42 1.98 7.57
C GLU A 43 -0.32 3.13 8.57
N ALA A 44 -0.30 2.79 9.86
CA ALA A 44 0.01 3.72 10.92
C ALA A 44 0.89 3.00 11.95
N THR A 45 2.12 3.45 12.14
CA THR A 45 2.97 2.90 13.20
C THR A 45 2.61 3.56 14.52
N GLU A 46 2.10 2.78 15.47
CA GLU A 46 1.70 3.28 16.78
C GLU A 46 2.80 3.02 17.80
N ILE A 47 3.25 4.09 18.47
CA ILE A 47 4.30 4.05 19.48
C ILE A 47 3.68 4.39 20.83
N ASP A 48 3.79 3.46 21.78
CA ASP A 48 3.55 3.75 23.19
C ASP A 48 4.68 4.64 23.71
N GLN A 49 4.38 5.92 23.94
CA GLN A 49 5.35 6.91 24.42
C GLN A 49 5.82 6.64 25.85
N ARG A 50 5.05 5.90 26.66
CA ARG A 50 5.41 5.59 28.05
C ARG A 50 6.51 4.54 28.14
N HIS A 51 6.45 3.54 27.26
CA HIS A 51 7.40 2.42 27.25
C HIS A 51 8.33 2.41 26.04
N ALA A 52 8.23 3.42 25.16
CA ALA A 52 8.97 3.55 23.90
C ALA A 52 8.92 2.26 23.05
N ARG A 53 7.71 1.73 22.86
CA ARG A 53 7.48 0.43 22.20
C ARG A 53 6.44 0.55 21.10
N TYR A 54 6.67 -0.13 19.98
CA TYR A 54 5.63 -0.33 18.97
C TYR A 54 4.53 -1.22 19.52
N VAL A 55 3.29 -0.76 19.46
CA VAL A 55 2.13 -1.51 19.95
C VAL A 55 1.56 -2.42 18.87
N ASN A 56 1.58 -2.01 17.61
CA ASN A 56 1.04 -2.77 16.47
C ASN A 56 2.12 -3.47 15.64
N ARG A 57 2.93 -4.30 16.30
CA ARG A 57 4.12 -4.94 15.70
C ARG A 57 3.85 -6.30 15.03
N ASP A 58 2.62 -6.51 14.59
CA ASP A 58 2.15 -7.72 13.93
C ASP A 58 1.26 -7.38 12.73
N LEU A 59 0.99 -8.36 11.86
CA LEU A 59 0.18 -8.16 10.65
C LEU A 59 -1.33 -8.11 10.90
N GLN A 60 -1.76 -8.35 12.15
CA GLN A 60 -3.17 -8.22 12.51
C GLN A 60 -3.49 -6.74 12.75
N ASP A 61 -2.60 -6.04 13.46
CA ASP A 61 -2.80 -4.65 13.87
C ASP A 61 -2.09 -3.64 12.94
N TYR A 62 -1.00 -4.04 12.27
CA TYR A 62 -0.41 -3.25 11.17
C TYR A 62 -1.07 -3.62 9.85
N LEU A 63 -2.05 -2.81 9.45
CA LEU A 63 -2.86 -3.09 8.27
C LEU A 63 -2.05 -2.88 7.00
N VAL A 64 -1.89 -3.96 6.23
CA VAL A 64 -1.35 -3.95 4.87
C VAL A 64 -2.47 -4.23 3.87
N PRO A 65 -2.42 -3.66 2.65
CA PRO A 65 -3.44 -3.92 1.63
C PRO A 65 -3.58 -5.41 1.33
N VAL A 66 -4.81 -5.91 1.31
CA VAL A 66 -5.12 -7.27 0.88
C VAL A 66 -5.61 -7.28 -0.56
N ASN A 67 -5.69 -8.47 -1.18
CA ASN A 67 -6.13 -8.61 -2.57
C ASN A 67 -7.52 -7.99 -2.82
N ALA A 68 -8.40 -7.97 -1.82
CA ALA A 68 -9.74 -7.38 -1.93
C ALA A 68 -9.72 -5.83 -2.00
N ASP A 69 -8.67 -5.19 -1.52
CA ASP A 69 -8.55 -3.72 -1.52
C ASP A 69 -8.21 -3.16 -2.89
N ILE A 70 -7.69 -4.01 -3.79
CA ILE A 70 -7.22 -3.64 -5.12
C ILE A 70 -8.10 -4.30 -6.18
N LYS A 71 -9.01 -3.53 -6.78
CA LYS A 71 -9.91 -4.04 -7.82
C LYS A 71 -9.30 -4.00 -9.23
N GLN A 72 -8.70 -2.87 -9.60
CA GLN A 72 -8.17 -2.66 -10.95
C GLN A 72 -6.90 -1.79 -10.90
N VAL A 73 -5.81 -2.32 -11.47
CA VAL A 73 -4.51 -1.64 -11.69
C VAL A 73 -4.09 -1.74 -13.15
#